data_AF-A0A1E5PSK0-F1
#
_entry.id   AF-A0A1E5PSK0-F1
#
_cell.length_a   1.000
_cell.length_b   1.000
_cell.length_c   1.000
_cell.angle_alpha   90.00
_cell.angle_beta   90.00
_cell.angle_gamma   90.00
#
_symmetry.space_group_name_H-M   'P 1'
#
loop_
_entity.id
_entity.type
_entity.pdbx_description
1 polymer ?
#
loop_
_entity_poly.entity_id
_entity_poly.type
_entity_poly.pdbx_seq_one_letter_code
_entity_poly.pdbx_strand_id
1 'polypeptide(L)'
;MPRGRHRNPEPLHRLLTPTAVAGVSLASAGAAWLLAEPVALRLLVALTAAAGIAGAVVMRAWDRSAGRRVAELARERVKDEWKTDERIAELESDLEEARMLRSRLDAKLRAKRVELAGLRGEHAALLRRYATAETERASALEGRRLLAIEATAGPAAAPRELTTGSEERTAAGAPTAVGYARAHAALSALARKGRARELPAAPSAPAPAASAPARRPAAAVAPYAAQRRTASRSEGGFDFFGTKNAAQARAAIEAVQNEDLADVVGAEALAVHEAESARTPEAAVPQAEAAAPEAEAATPDEASAAGQVIDLTAHDETEPIDVARLRTAIS
;
A
#
# COMPACT_ATOMS: atom_id res chain seq x y z
N MET A 1 7.61 35.00 4.56
CA MET A 1 7.59 36.44 4.93
C MET A 1 8.08 37.27 3.74
N PRO A 2 7.20 37.90 2.95
CA PRO A 2 7.68 38.77 1.88
C PRO A 2 8.09 40.13 2.49
N ARG A 3 9.38 40.28 2.79
CA ARG A 3 10.03 41.56 3.05
C ARG A 3 10.41 42.17 1.70
N GLY A 4 9.45 42.83 1.06
CA GLY A 4 9.65 43.54 -0.20
C GLY A 4 9.02 44.91 -0.15
N ARG A 5 9.41 45.74 0.84
CA ARG A 5 9.06 47.16 0.85
C ARG A 5 9.87 47.86 -0.23
N HIS A 6 9.41 47.78 -1.47
CA HIS A 6 9.83 48.72 -2.51
C HIS A 6 9.32 50.09 -2.07
N ARG A 7 10.21 50.86 -1.44
CA ARG A 7 10.04 52.28 -1.21
C ARG A 7 10.03 52.93 -2.59
N ASN A 8 8.86 53.07 -3.18
CA ASN A 8 8.72 53.95 -4.33
C ASN A 8 9.11 55.35 -3.85
N PRO A 9 10.12 55.99 -4.47
CA PRO A 9 10.40 57.39 -4.18
C PRO A 9 9.14 58.17 -4.53
N GLU A 10 8.61 58.91 -3.55
CA GLU A 10 7.47 59.78 -3.83
C GLU A 10 7.86 60.73 -4.97
N PRO A 11 7.00 60.85 -5.99
CA PRO A 11 7.45 61.57 -7.16
C PRO A 11 7.38 63.07 -6.88
N LEU A 12 8.54 63.73 -7.06
CA LEU A 12 8.78 65.16 -6.78
C LEU A 12 7.72 66.10 -7.39
N HIS A 13 7.03 65.68 -8.46
CA HIS A 13 5.95 66.45 -9.07
C HIS A 13 4.74 66.70 -8.16
N ARG A 14 4.56 65.93 -7.08
CA ARG A 14 3.46 66.13 -6.13
C ARG A 14 3.62 67.39 -5.27
N LEU A 15 4.84 67.87 -5.08
CA LEU A 15 5.10 69.07 -4.28
C LEU A 15 4.94 70.37 -5.08
N LEU A 16 4.96 70.31 -6.42
CA LEU A 16 4.93 71.49 -7.29
C LEU A 16 3.63 72.30 -7.18
N THR A 17 2.49 71.63 -7.05
CA THR A 17 1.17 72.29 -6.96
C THR A 17 0.98 73.07 -5.66
N PRO A 18 1.26 72.54 -4.45
CA PRO A 18 1.15 73.33 -3.22
C PRO A 18 2.21 74.44 -3.13
N THR A 19 3.42 74.23 -3.63
CA THR A 19 4.46 75.29 -3.63
C THR A 19 4.11 76.44 -4.56
N ALA A 20 3.45 76.18 -5.70
CA ALA A 20 3.00 77.22 -6.61
C ALA A 20 1.91 78.11 -5.98
N VAL A 21 0.93 77.53 -5.29
CA VAL A 21 -0.12 78.29 -4.59
C VAL A 21 0.50 79.14 -3.46
N ALA A 22 1.43 78.58 -2.69
CA ALA A 22 2.17 79.32 -1.66
C ALA A 22 3.01 80.47 -2.26
N GLY A 23 3.67 80.21 -3.40
CA GLY A 23 4.45 81.21 -4.13
C GLY A 23 3.62 82.39 -4.63
N VAL A 24 2.44 82.13 -5.20
CA VAL A 24 1.51 83.19 -5.65
C VAL A 24 0.97 84.00 -4.46
N SER A 25 0.73 83.35 -3.32
CA SER A 25 0.28 84.01 -2.08
C SER A 25 1.34 84.96 -1.50
N LEU A 26 2.60 84.53 -1.48
CA LEU A 26 3.72 85.35 -1.00
C LEU A 26 4.05 86.49 -1.98
N ALA A 27 4.03 86.22 -3.28
CA ALA A 27 4.27 87.23 -4.31
C ALA A 27 3.20 88.34 -4.30
N SER A 28 1.93 87.96 -4.11
CA SER A 28 0.83 88.93 -3.97
C SER A 28 0.96 89.74 -2.67
N ALA A 29 1.30 89.12 -1.54
CA ALA A 29 1.56 89.85 -0.29
C ALA A 29 2.70 90.89 -0.43
N GLY A 30 3.77 90.54 -1.15
CA GLY A 30 4.87 91.47 -1.44
C GLY A 30 4.49 92.61 -2.40
N ALA A 31 3.70 92.32 -3.44
CA ALA A 31 3.23 93.34 -4.39
C ALA A 31 2.27 94.35 -3.75
N ALA A 32 1.54 93.98 -2.70
CA ALA A 32 0.65 94.88 -1.96
C ALA A 32 1.37 96.09 -1.33
N TRP A 33 2.66 95.96 -0.99
CA TRP A 33 3.47 97.04 -0.41
C TRP A 33 3.96 98.06 -1.46
N LEU A 34 3.95 97.70 -2.74
CA LEU A 34 4.47 98.52 -3.83
C LEU A 34 3.37 99.29 -4.58
N LEU A 35 2.10 98.95 -4.36
CA LEU A 35 0.94 99.48 -5.09
C LEU A 35 0.10 100.40 -4.20
N ALA A 36 -0.02 101.68 -4.55
CA ALA A 36 -0.82 102.66 -3.82
C ALA A 36 -2.22 102.90 -4.43
N GLU A 37 -2.47 102.41 -5.65
CA GLU A 37 -3.76 102.60 -6.33
C GLU A 37 -4.86 101.68 -5.79
N PRO A 38 -6.08 102.21 -5.54
CA PRO A 38 -7.16 101.45 -4.90
C PRO A 38 -7.70 100.31 -5.78
N VAL A 39 -7.65 100.45 -7.11
CA VAL A 39 -8.07 99.41 -8.05
C VAL A 39 -7.08 98.25 -8.06
N ALA A 40 -5.77 98.54 -8.05
CA ALA A 40 -4.72 97.53 -8.02
C ALA A 40 -4.76 96.68 -6.74
N LEU A 41 -4.98 97.32 -5.58
CA LEU A 41 -5.15 96.62 -4.30
C LEU A 41 -6.37 95.68 -4.30
N ARG A 42 -7.50 96.11 -4.88
CA ARG A 42 -8.72 95.27 -4.98
C ARG A 42 -8.52 94.05 -5.87
N LEU A 43 -7.83 94.21 -7.01
CA LEU A 43 -7.49 93.10 -7.90
C LEU A 43 -6.56 92.09 -7.22
N LEU A 44 -5.59 92.58 -6.44
CA LEU A 44 -4.65 91.74 -5.70
C LEU A 44 -5.34 90.94 -4.59
N VAL A 45 -6.29 91.55 -3.87
CA VAL A 45 -7.12 90.84 -2.88
C VAL A 45 -8.03 89.80 -3.55
N ALA A 46 -8.59 90.09 -4.72
CA ALA A 46 -9.37 89.10 -5.46
C ALA A 46 -8.50 87.90 -5.90
N LEU A 47 -7.25 88.15 -6.29
CA LEU A 47 -6.29 87.11 -6.69
C LEU A 47 -5.89 86.22 -5.50
N THR A 48 -5.62 86.80 -4.32
CA THR A 48 -5.31 86.02 -3.10
C THR A 48 -6.50 85.17 -2.65
N ALA A 49 -7.72 85.73 -2.69
CA ALA A 49 -8.93 84.98 -2.39
C ALA A 49 -9.13 83.80 -3.36
N ALA A 50 -8.92 84.02 -4.67
CA ALA A 50 -8.98 82.96 -5.67
C ALA A 50 -7.94 81.86 -5.44
N ALA A 51 -6.70 82.24 -5.07
CA ALA A 51 -5.64 81.29 -4.73
C ALA A 51 -5.99 80.45 -3.48
N GLY A 52 -6.58 81.06 -2.44
CA GLY A 52 -7.04 80.36 -1.25
C GLY A 52 -8.15 79.35 -1.55
N ILE A 53 -9.12 79.73 -2.38
CA ILE A 53 -10.20 78.83 -2.82
C ILE A 53 -9.63 77.67 -3.64
N ALA A 54 -8.71 77.94 -4.57
CA ALA A 54 -8.06 76.90 -5.37
C ALA A 54 -7.27 75.91 -4.49
N GLY A 55 -6.50 76.41 -3.52
CA GLY A 55 -5.80 75.58 -2.54
C GLY A 55 -6.74 74.67 -1.73
N ALA A 56 -7.86 75.22 -1.26
CA ALA A 56 -8.88 74.47 -0.53
C ALA A 56 -9.52 73.36 -1.39
N VAL A 57 -9.81 73.63 -2.66
CA VAL A 57 -10.35 72.62 -3.60
C VAL A 57 -9.34 71.51 -3.87
N VAL A 58 -8.06 71.84 -4.07
CA VAL A 58 -7.00 70.84 -4.27
C VAL A 58 -6.83 69.95 -3.04
N MET A 59 -6.80 70.52 -1.83
CA MET A 59 -6.75 69.75 -0.58
C MET A 59 -7.96 68.81 -0.45
N ARG A 60 -9.17 69.31 -0.73
CA ARG A 60 -10.40 68.50 -0.70
C ARG A 60 -10.37 67.37 -1.73
N ALA A 61 -9.80 67.60 -2.91
CA ALA A 61 -9.64 66.57 -3.93
C ALA A 61 -8.58 65.53 -3.52
N TRP A 62 -7.50 65.96 -2.88
CA TRP A 62 -6.46 65.11 -2.34
C TRP A 62 -6.99 64.18 -1.25
N ASP A 63 -7.72 64.71 -0.26
CA ASP A 63 -8.33 63.92 0.81
C ASP A 63 -9.24 62.81 0.25
N ARG A 64 -10.08 63.16 -0.74
CA ARG A 64 -10.96 62.18 -1.40
C ARG A 64 -10.15 61.12 -2.17
N SER A 65 -9.11 61.52 -2.89
CA SER A 65 -8.25 60.59 -3.65
C SER A 65 -7.44 59.67 -2.73
N ALA A 66 -7.02 60.17 -1.57
CA ALA A 66 -6.30 59.39 -0.57
C ALA A 66 -7.26 58.38 0.10
N GLY A 67 -8.47 58.81 0.46
CA GLY A 67 -9.49 57.93 1.00
C GLY A 67 -9.87 56.80 0.05
N ARG A 68 -10.02 57.08 -1.25
CA ARG A 68 -10.28 56.05 -2.27
C ARG A 68 -9.13 55.04 -2.37
N ARG A 69 -7.89 55.52 -2.44
CA ARG A 69 -6.70 54.66 -2.51
C ARG A 69 -6.54 53.78 -1.25
N VAL A 70 -6.81 54.32 -0.06
CA VAL A 70 -6.78 53.53 1.18
C VAL A 70 -7.89 52.48 1.18
N ALA A 71 -9.09 52.82 0.71
CA ALA A 71 -10.18 51.86 0.60
C ALA A 71 -9.89 50.75 -0.42
N GLU A 72 -9.28 51.07 -1.56
CA GLU A 72 -8.83 50.10 -2.56
C GLU A 72 -7.76 49.17 -1.98
N LEU A 73 -6.71 49.72 -1.36
CA LEU A 73 -5.66 48.93 -0.71
C LEU A 73 -6.20 48.06 0.42
N ALA A 74 -7.19 48.54 1.18
CA ALA A 74 -7.84 47.74 2.22
C ALA A 74 -8.62 46.56 1.60
N ARG A 75 -9.33 46.78 0.50
CA ARG A 75 -10.04 45.71 -0.23
C ARG A 75 -9.07 44.70 -0.83
N GLU A 76 -7.95 45.15 -1.40
CA GLU A 76 -6.90 44.27 -1.92
C GLU A 76 -6.29 43.42 -0.80
N ARG A 77 -5.98 44.02 0.36
CA ARG A 77 -5.47 43.27 1.52
C ARG A 77 -6.45 42.21 1.99
N VAL A 78 -7.72 42.56 2.18
CA VAL A 78 -8.75 41.60 2.60
C VAL A 78 -8.90 40.47 1.55
N LYS A 79 -8.83 40.80 0.26
CA LYS A 79 -8.88 39.81 -0.81
C LYS A 79 -7.67 38.88 -0.76
N ASP A 80 -6.48 39.39 -0.48
CA ASP A 80 -5.28 38.58 -0.41
C ASP A 80 -5.23 37.73 0.88
N GLU A 81 -5.68 38.28 2.01
CA GLU A 81 -5.89 37.53 3.25
C GLU A 81 -6.86 36.36 3.02
N TRP A 82 -7.99 36.61 2.35
CA TRP A 82 -8.95 35.56 2.04
C TRP A 82 -8.37 34.48 1.14
N LYS A 83 -7.61 34.82 0.10
CA LYS A 83 -6.91 33.82 -0.74
C LYS A 83 -5.88 33.03 0.05
N THR A 84 -5.20 33.66 1.02
CA THR A 84 -4.24 32.94 1.87
C THR A 84 -4.95 31.99 2.82
N ASP A 85 -6.08 32.41 3.39
CA ASP A 85 -6.89 31.58 4.27
C ASP A 85 -7.49 30.39 3.50
N GLU A 86 -7.95 30.61 2.26
CA GLU A 86 -8.40 29.54 1.36
C GLU A 86 -7.30 28.53 1.07
N ARG A 87 -6.09 28.98 0.72
CA ARG A 87 -4.93 28.09 0.54
C ARG A 87 -4.52 27.36 1.81
N ILE A 88 -4.67 27.99 2.98
CA ILE A 88 -4.42 27.34 4.27
C ILE A 88 -5.45 26.22 4.48
N ALA A 89 -6.72 26.48 4.21
CA ALA A 89 -7.78 25.48 4.33
C ALA A 89 -7.56 24.30 3.38
N GLU A 90 -7.18 24.54 2.12
CA GLU A 90 -6.81 23.49 1.15
C GLU A 90 -5.63 22.63 1.67
N LEU A 91 -4.57 23.27 2.18
CA LEU A 91 -3.43 22.54 2.73
C LEU A 91 -3.79 21.76 3.99
N GLU A 92 -4.69 22.28 4.83
CA GLU A 92 -5.20 21.57 6.00
C GLU A 92 -6.01 20.33 5.60
N SER A 93 -6.87 20.42 4.59
CA SER A 93 -7.59 19.26 4.06
C SER A 93 -6.64 18.22 3.45
N ASP A 94 -5.66 18.64 2.64
CA ASP A 94 -4.67 17.74 2.05
C ASP A 94 -3.85 17.01 3.13
N LEU A 95 -3.52 17.70 4.23
CA LEU A 95 -2.83 17.10 5.36
C LEU A 95 -3.69 16.05 6.09
N GLU A 96 -5.00 16.30 6.22
CA GLU A 96 -5.94 15.34 6.79
C GLU A 96 -6.06 14.10 5.90
N GLU A 97 -6.18 14.29 4.59
CA GLU A 97 -6.20 13.19 3.61
C GLU A 97 -4.91 12.35 3.65
N ALA A 98 -3.76 13.01 3.67
CA ALA A 98 -2.47 12.33 3.78
C ALA A 98 -2.35 11.52 5.10
N ARG A 99 -2.85 12.06 6.21
CA ARG A 99 -2.91 11.34 7.50
C ARG A 99 -3.83 10.12 7.43
N MET A 100 -4.99 10.25 6.80
CA MET A 100 -5.91 9.14 6.58
C MET A 100 -5.26 8.03 5.73
N LEU A 101 -4.65 8.38 4.60
CA LEU A 101 -3.94 7.43 3.74
C LEU A 101 -2.81 6.73 4.49
N ARG A 102 -2.00 7.48 5.25
CA ARG A 102 -0.94 6.90 6.08
C ARG A 102 -1.49 5.90 7.10
N SER A 103 -2.57 6.25 7.80
CA SER A 103 -3.18 5.34 8.78
C SER A 103 -3.68 4.03 8.15
N ARG A 104 -4.28 4.11 6.95
CA ARG A 104 -4.75 2.95 6.18
C ARG A 104 -3.57 2.07 5.73
N LEU A 105 -2.50 2.67 5.21
CA LEU A 105 -1.30 1.94 4.80
C LEU A 105 -0.61 1.28 6.00
N ASP A 106 -0.51 1.98 7.13
CA ASP A 106 0.05 1.43 8.36
C ASP A 106 -0.79 0.24 8.87
N ALA A 107 -2.11 0.29 8.77
CA ALA A 107 -2.99 -0.85 9.09
C ALA A 107 -2.74 -2.04 8.16
N LYS A 108 -2.66 -1.81 6.84
CA LYS A 108 -2.34 -2.85 5.86
C LYS A 108 -0.97 -3.49 6.12
N LEU A 109 0.05 -2.69 6.42
CA LEU A 109 1.39 -3.18 6.76
C LEU A 109 1.38 -4.02 8.03
N ARG A 110 0.64 -3.61 9.07
CA ARG A 110 0.48 -4.42 10.29
C ARG A 110 -0.23 -5.74 9.99
N ALA A 111 -1.31 -5.73 9.23
CA ALA A 111 -2.00 -6.95 8.81
C ALA A 111 -1.06 -7.90 8.06
N LYS A 112 -0.30 -7.41 7.07
CA LYS A 112 0.67 -8.21 6.31
C LYS A 112 1.81 -8.75 7.18
N ARG A 113 2.28 -8.01 8.17
CA ARG A 113 3.28 -8.51 9.14
C ARG A 113 2.73 -9.66 9.97
N VAL A 114 1.47 -9.58 10.39
CA VAL A 114 0.79 -10.65 11.14
C VAL A 114 0.60 -11.88 10.24
N GLU A 115 0.13 -11.71 8.99
CA GLU A 115 0.01 -12.81 8.02
C GLU A 115 1.35 -13.53 7.81
N LEU A 116 2.43 -12.77 7.61
CA LEU A 116 3.77 -13.35 7.44
C LEU A 116 4.28 -14.05 8.71
N ALA A 117 3.94 -13.57 9.90
CA ALA A 117 4.25 -14.27 11.15
C ALA A 117 3.44 -15.58 11.26
N GLY A 118 2.17 -15.57 10.84
CA GLY A 118 1.31 -16.75 10.74
C GLY A 118 1.90 -17.82 9.82
N LEU A 119 2.24 -17.46 8.57
CA LEU A 119 2.84 -18.39 7.60
C LEU A 119 4.17 -18.97 8.07
N ARG A 120 5.02 -18.18 8.74
CA ARG A 120 6.25 -18.70 9.36
C ARG A 120 5.95 -19.70 10.48
N GLY A 121 4.92 -19.43 11.27
CA GLY A 121 4.43 -20.34 12.30
C GLY A 121 3.91 -21.66 11.73
N GLU A 122 3.10 -21.60 10.67
CA GLU A 122 2.59 -22.77 9.94
C GLU A 122 3.72 -23.59 9.32
N HIS A 123 4.70 -22.93 8.69
CA HIS A 123 5.87 -23.61 8.13
C HIS A 123 6.68 -24.34 9.22
N ALA A 124 6.92 -23.69 10.37
CA ALA A 124 7.58 -24.33 11.50
C ALA A 124 6.77 -25.49 12.10
N ALA A 125 5.44 -25.43 12.04
CA ALA A 125 4.57 -26.54 12.45
C ALA A 125 4.64 -27.70 11.44
N LEU A 126 4.67 -27.41 10.14
CA LEU A 126 4.80 -28.41 9.08
C LEU A 126 6.13 -29.15 9.17
N LEU A 127 7.24 -28.44 9.38
CA LEU A 127 8.56 -29.05 9.58
C LEU A 127 8.59 -29.96 10.81
N ARG A 128 7.96 -29.56 11.92
CA ARG A 128 7.84 -30.41 13.10
C ARG A 128 7.06 -31.70 12.82
N ARG A 129 5.91 -31.60 12.13
CA ARG A 129 5.11 -32.77 11.72
C ARG A 129 5.85 -33.69 10.75
N TYR A 130 6.63 -33.11 9.83
CA TYR A 130 7.44 -33.89 8.90
C TYR A 130 8.57 -34.61 9.62
N ALA A 131 9.28 -33.91 10.51
CA ALA A 131 10.34 -34.51 11.33
C ALA A 131 9.80 -35.67 12.18
N THR A 132 8.64 -35.50 12.84
CA THR A 132 8.02 -36.60 13.61
C THR A 132 7.65 -37.77 12.70
N ALA A 133 7.02 -37.50 11.55
CA ALA A 133 6.67 -38.55 10.59
C ALA A 133 7.91 -39.32 10.08
N GLU A 134 9.03 -38.64 9.86
CA GLU A 134 10.27 -39.28 9.43
C GLU A 134 10.92 -40.10 10.55
N THR A 135 10.89 -39.63 11.79
CA THR A 135 11.34 -40.42 12.95
C THR A 135 10.46 -41.65 13.20
N GLU A 136 9.15 -41.52 13.02
CA GLU A 136 8.22 -42.65 13.10
C GLU A 136 8.51 -43.70 12.02
N ARG A 137 8.74 -43.27 10.78
CA ARG A 137 9.15 -44.17 9.67
C ARG A 137 10.46 -44.88 9.99
N ALA A 138 11.47 -44.17 10.48
CA ALA A 138 12.75 -44.76 10.86
C ALA A 138 12.59 -45.81 11.97
N SER A 139 11.83 -45.47 13.02
CA SER A 139 11.55 -46.39 14.13
C SER A 139 10.78 -47.64 13.69
N ALA A 140 9.86 -47.51 12.73
CA ALA A 140 9.13 -48.64 12.16
C ALA A 140 10.07 -49.56 11.35
N LEU A 141 11.04 -49.01 10.62
CA LEU A 141 12.04 -49.79 9.90
C LEU A 141 13.01 -50.49 10.86
N GLU A 142 13.42 -49.84 11.95
CA GLU A 142 14.24 -50.45 13.00
C GLU A 142 13.49 -51.56 13.73
N GLY A 143 12.22 -51.34 14.08
CA GLY A 143 11.36 -52.38 14.67
C GLY A 143 11.27 -53.61 13.77
N ARG A 144 11.08 -53.42 12.45
CA ARG A 144 11.11 -54.53 11.48
C ARG A 144 12.48 -55.22 11.40
N ARG A 145 13.58 -54.48 11.49
CA ARG A 145 14.94 -55.05 11.52
C ARG A 145 15.17 -55.90 12.77
N LEU A 146 14.76 -55.42 13.94
CA LEU A 146 14.88 -56.15 15.20
C LEU A 146 14.07 -57.43 15.18
N LEU A 147 12.82 -57.38 14.72
CA LEU A 147 11.98 -58.57 14.55
C LEU A 147 12.57 -59.57 13.56
N ALA A 148 13.18 -59.10 12.46
CA ALA A 148 13.87 -59.98 11.53
C ALA A 148 15.11 -60.65 12.16
N ILE A 149 15.88 -59.91 12.97
CA ILE A 149 17.02 -60.47 13.72
C ILE A 149 16.51 -61.53 14.70
N GLU A 150 15.48 -61.24 15.49
CA GLU A 150 14.89 -62.18 16.45
C GLU A 150 14.35 -63.44 15.76
N ALA A 151 13.64 -63.29 14.64
CA ALA A 151 13.16 -64.42 13.84
C ALA A 151 14.30 -65.28 13.27
N THR A 152 15.41 -64.66 12.84
CA THR A 152 16.62 -65.40 12.40
C THR A 152 17.44 -65.99 13.54
N ALA A 153 17.33 -65.43 14.74
CA ALA A 153 18.03 -65.84 15.95
C ALA A 153 17.25 -66.88 16.77
N GLY A 154 16.39 -67.68 16.12
CA GLY A 154 15.49 -68.66 16.74
C GLY A 154 16.12 -69.54 17.83
N PRO A 155 15.30 -70.28 18.62
CA PRO A 155 15.61 -70.76 19.99
C PRO A 155 16.80 -71.74 20.15
N ALA A 156 17.61 -71.94 19.12
CA ALA A 156 18.87 -72.68 19.13
C ALA A 156 20.13 -71.79 19.28
N ALA A 157 20.01 -70.46 19.32
CA ALA A 157 21.13 -69.60 19.72
C ALA A 157 21.22 -69.57 21.25
N ALA A 158 21.77 -70.64 21.84
CA ALA A 158 22.28 -70.62 23.21
C ALA A 158 23.10 -69.33 23.41
N PRO A 159 23.04 -68.66 24.57
CA PRO A 159 23.86 -67.49 24.83
C PRO A 159 25.27 -67.87 24.46
N ARG A 160 25.81 -67.22 23.43
CA ARG A 160 27.20 -67.38 23.04
C ARG A 160 27.96 -66.70 24.17
N GLU A 161 28.15 -67.43 25.26
CA GLU A 161 28.96 -67.03 26.38
C GLU A 161 30.24 -66.51 25.76
N LEU A 162 30.53 -65.24 26.03
CA LEU A 162 31.83 -64.68 25.73
C LEU A 162 32.79 -65.55 26.53
N THR A 163 33.43 -66.51 25.85
CA THR A 163 34.42 -67.38 26.47
C THR A 163 35.36 -66.47 27.23
N THR A 164 35.46 -66.66 28.54
CA THR A 164 36.34 -65.85 29.38
C THR A 164 37.75 -66.07 28.86
N GLY A 165 38.22 -65.12 28.06
CA GLY A 165 39.40 -65.26 27.23
C GLY A 165 40.64 -65.43 28.09
N SER A 166 41.20 -66.64 28.08
CA SER A 166 42.49 -66.92 28.70
C SER A 166 43.63 -67.04 27.69
N GLU A 167 43.35 -67.09 26.37
CA GLU A 167 44.39 -67.33 25.35
C GLU A 167 44.72 -66.10 24.48
N GLU A 168 43.86 -65.08 24.45
CA GLU A 168 43.99 -63.91 23.56
C GLU A 168 44.60 -62.68 24.25
N ARG A 169 44.78 -62.75 25.56
CA ARG A 169 45.46 -61.74 26.38
C ARG A 169 46.53 -62.40 27.23
N THR A 170 47.65 -61.73 27.42
CA THR A 170 48.68 -62.14 28.38
C THR A 170 48.14 -62.03 29.80
N ALA A 171 48.81 -62.65 30.78
CA ALA A 171 48.43 -62.56 32.20
C ALA A 171 48.39 -61.10 32.73
N ALA A 172 49.10 -60.17 32.08
CA ALA A 172 49.07 -58.72 32.36
C ALA A 172 47.94 -57.97 31.62
N GLY A 173 47.06 -58.67 30.90
CA GLY A 173 45.90 -58.12 30.20
C GLY A 173 46.20 -57.52 28.82
N ALA A 174 47.44 -57.59 28.31
CA ALA A 174 47.79 -57.08 26.99
C ALA A 174 47.37 -58.07 25.88
N PRO A 175 46.78 -57.61 24.76
CA PRO A 175 46.40 -58.49 23.65
C PRO A 175 47.63 -59.20 23.05
N THR A 176 47.53 -60.51 22.86
CA THR A 176 48.59 -61.32 22.26
C THR A 176 48.62 -61.12 20.73
N ALA A 177 49.73 -61.46 20.07
CA ALA A 177 49.83 -61.41 18.61
C ALA A 177 48.74 -62.25 17.91
N VAL A 178 48.37 -63.37 18.52
CA VAL A 178 47.26 -64.23 18.08
C VAL A 178 45.91 -63.51 18.25
N GLY A 179 45.72 -62.78 19.35
CA GLY A 179 44.54 -61.93 19.57
C GLY A 179 44.39 -60.85 18.50
N TYR A 180 45.48 -60.14 18.15
CA TYR A 180 45.46 -59.15 17.07
C TYR A 180 45.17 -59.77 15.70
N ALA A 181 45.78 -60.91 15.37
CA ALA A 181 45.54 -61.60 14.11
C ALA A 181 44.07 -62.05 13.98
N ARG A 182 43.48 -62.56 15.06
CA ARG A 182 42.07 -62.96 15.11
C ARG A 182 41.14 -61.75 15.00
N ALA A 183 41.43 -60.64 15.68
CA ALA A 183 40.67 -59.39 15.55
C ALA A 183 40.73 -58.84 14.11
N HIS A 184 41.90 -58.87 13.48
CA HIS A 184 42.06 -58.44 12.09
C HIS A 184 41.29 -59.35 11.12
N ALA A 185 41.29 -60.67 11.35
CA ALA A 185 40.51 -61.62 10.56
C ALA A 185 39.00 -61.40 10.73
N ALA A 186 38.55 -61.08 11.95
CA ALA A 186 37.15 -60.74 12.24
C ALA A 186 36.71 -59.44 11.56
N LEU A 187 37.53 -58.38 11.62
CA LEU A 187 37.29 -57.12 10.91
C LEU A 187 37.25 -57.34 9.38
N SER A 188 38.17 -58.15 8.86
CA SER A 188 38.19 -58.52 7.44
C SER A 188 36.95 -59.31 7.01
N ALA A 189 36.45 -60.21 7.87
CA ALA A 189 35.21 -60.93 7.63
C ALA A 189 33.98 -60.01 7.68
N LEU A 190 33.95 -59.05 8.60
CA LEU A 190 32.88 -58.05 8.70
C LEU A 190 32.84 -57.15 7.45
N ALA A 191 33.99 -56.67 6.99
CA ALA A 191 34.10 -55.85 5.78
C ALA A 191 33.61 -56.60 4.52
N ARG A 192 33.91 -57.91 4.41
CA ARG A 192 33.37 -58.76 3.34
C ARG A 192 31.85 -58.92 3.42
N LYS A 193 31.29 -59.07 4.63
CA LYS A 193 29.84 -59.12 4.84
C LYS A 193 29.14 -57.79 4.50
N GLY A 194 29.78 -56.66 4.82
CA GLY A 194 29.28 -55.32 4.44
C GLY A 194 29.17 -55.18 2.92
N ARG A 195 30.22 -55.55 2.19
CA ARG A 195 30.21 -55.54 0.71
C ARG A 195 29.18 -56.50 0.10
N ALA A 196 28.93 -57.65 0.72
CA ALA A 196 27.90 -58.59 0.28
C ALA A 196 26.46 -58.06 0.50
N ARG A 197 26.26 -57.11 1.44
CA ARG A 197 24.97 -56.49 1.75
C ARG A 197 24.68 -55.25 0.88
N GLU A 198 25.72 -54.55 0.41
CA GLU A 198 25.62 -53.39 -0.50
C GLU A 198 25.36 -53.77 -1.97
N LEU A 199 25.57 -55.03 -2.35
CA LEU A 199 25.18 -55.51 -3.68
C LEU A 199 23.65 -55.45 -3.81
N PRO A 200 23.11 -54.73 -4.81
CA PRO A 200 21.66 -54.62 -4.98
C PRO A 200 21.08 -56.01 -5.26
N ALA A 201 20.08 -56.40 -4.46
CA ALA A 201 19.28 -57.58 -4.78
C ALA A 201 18.70 -57.40 -6.20
N ALA A 202 18.95 -58.37 -7.07
CA ALA A 202 18.48 -58.36 -8.45
C ALA A 202 16.95 -58.14 -8.50
N PRO A 203 16.43 -57.39 -9.49
CA PRO A 203 15.00 -57.10 -9.57
C PRO A 203 14.22 -58.40 -9.76
N SER A 204 13.42 -58.78 -8.77
CA SER A 204 12.39 -59.80 -8.95
C SER A 204 11.36 -59.29 -9.96
N ALA A 205 11.04 -60.11 -10.96
CA ALA A 205 10.06 -59.85 -12.00
C ALA A 205 8.74 -59.27 -11.46
N PRO A 206 8.05 -58.41 -12.23
CA PRO A 206 6.80 -57.79 -11.77
C PRO A 206 5.73 -58.86 -11.58
N ALA A 207 5.22 -58.97 -10.35
CA ALA A 207 4.02 -59.72 -10.05
C ALA A 207 2.81 -59.09 -10.79
N PRO A 208 1.83 -59.88 -11.26
CA PRO A 208 0.63 -59.32 -11.88
C PRO A 208 -0.09 -58.44 -10.87
N ALA A 209 -0.46 -57.23 -11.33
CA ALA A 209 -1.18 -56.24 -10.55
C ALA A 209 -2.44 -56.85 -9.93
N ALA A 210 -2.42 -57.03 -8.61
CA ALA A 210 -3.62 -57.27 -7.84
C ALA A 210 -4.53 -56.05 -8.03
N SER A 211 -5.73 -56.32 -8.55
CA SER A 211 -6.82 -55.37 -8.73
C SER A 211 -6.97 -54.46 -7.51
N ALA A 212 -6.98 -53.15 -7.77
CA ALA A 212 -7.31 -52.13 -6.78
C ALA A 212 -8.59 -52.52 -6.03
N PRO A 213 -8.68 -52.32 -4.70
CA PRO A 213 -9.95 -52.47 -4.01
C PRO A 213 -10.92 -51.45 -4.60
N ALA A 214 -12.06 -51.95 -5.10
CA ALA A 214 -13.16 -51.14 -5.59
C ALA A 214 -13.48 -50.05 -4.56
N ARG A 215 -13.47 -48.79 -5.02
CA ARG A 215 -14.02 -47.66 -4.28
C ARG A 215 -15.43 -48.06 -3.84
N ARG A 216 -15.63 -48.19 -2.52
CA ARG A 216 -16.98 -48.26 -1.95
C ARG A 216 -17.74 -47.01 -2.41
N PRO A 217 -18.97 -47.13 -2.93
CA PRO A 217 -19.78 -45.95 -3.14
C PRO A 217 -19.99 -45.27 -1.79
N ALA A 218 -19.67 -43.99 -1.71
CA ALA A 218 -20.02 -43.16 -0.57
C ALA A 218 -21.54 -43.28 -0.39
N ALA A 219 -21.98 -43.75 0.77
CA ALA A 219 -23.38 -43.71 1.13
C ALA A 219 -23.80 -42.23 1.12
N ALA A 220 -24.77 -41.90 0.27
CA ALA A 220 -25.44 -40.62 0.31
C ALA A 220 -26.09 -40.48 1.70
N VAL A 221 -25.47 -39.68 2.56
CA VAL A 221 -26.15 -39.18 3.75
C VAL A 221 -27.22 -38.24 3.24
N ALA A 222 -28.46 -38.74 3.21
CA ALA A 222 -29.62 -37.91 2.94
C ALA A 222 -29.58 -36.72 3.91
N PRO A 223 -29.75 -35.48 3.44
CA PRO A 223 -29.91 -34.37 4.36
C PRO A 223 -31.13 -34.69 5.21
N TYR A 224 -30.96 -34.66 6.53
CA TYR A 224 -32.09 -34.67 7.43
C TYR A 224 -32.98 -33.48 7.02
N ALA A 225 -34.10 -33.75 6.36
CA ALA A 225 -35.12 -32.76 6.10
C ALA A 225 -35.53 -32.23 7.47
N ALA A 226 -35.11 -31.01 7.78
CA ALA A 226 -35.52 -30.32 9.00
C ALA A 226 -37.03 -30.20 8.97
N GLN A 227 -37.69 -31.06 9.74
CA GLN A 227 -39.12 -31.03 9.96
C GLN A 227 -39.46 -29.65 10.55
N ARG A 228 -40.05 -28.78 9.72
CA ARG A 228 -40.61 -27.50 10.18
C ARG A 228 -41.71 -27.79 11.18
N ARG A 229 -41.38 -27.73 12.47
CA ARG A 229 -42.38 -27.55 13.52
C ARG A 229 -42.62 -26.06 13.64
N THR A 230 -43.78 -25.63 13.16
CA THR A 230 -44.41 -24.40 13.61
C THR A 230 -44.79 -24.57 15.07
N ALA A 231 -43.98 -24.03 15.97
CA ALA A 231 -44.37 -23.78 17.35
C ALA A 231 -44.08 -22.31 17.65
N SER A 232 -45.18 -21.59 17.78
CA SER A 232 -45.28 -20.20 18.17
C SER A 232 -44.83 -19.97 19.62
N ARG A 233 -44.21 -18.81 19.81
CA ARG A 233 -44.21 -17.97 21.02
C ARG A 233 -43.56 -18.56 22.28
N SER A 234 -42.34 -18.09 22.55
CA SER A 234 -41.95 -17.63 23.88
C SER A 234 -41.07 -16.38 23.73
N GLU A 235 -41.59 -15.26 24.21
CA GLU A 235 -40.82 -14.05 24.48
C GLU A 235 -39.65 -14.40 25.41
N GLY A 236 -38.42 -14.15 24.97
CA GLY A 236 -37.23 -14.50 25.76
C GLY A 236 -35.96 -14.46 24.90
N GLY A 237 -35.35 -13.28 24.81
CA GLY A 237 -34.12 -13.04 24.06
C GLY A 237 -32.88 -13.56 24.79
N PHE A 238 -32.60 -14.86 24.69
CA PHE A 238 -31.32 -15.42 25.10
C PHE A 238 -30.87 -16.50 24.10
N ASP A 239 -29.80 -16.22 23.35
CA ASP A 239 -29.18 -17.15 22.39
C ASP A 239 -27.86 -17.67 22.99
N PHE A 240 -27.91 -18.88 23.55
CA PHE A 240 -26.80 -19.49 24.31
C PHE A 240 -25.59 -19.87 23.44
N PHE A 241 -25.76 -20.06 22.12
CA PHE A 241 -24.67 -20.45 21.22
C PHE A 241 -24.22 -19.31 20.28
N GLY A 242 -24.75 -18.09 20.45
CA GLY A 242 -24.33 -16.90 19.70
C GLY A 242 -24.52 -17.00 18.18
N THR A 243 -25.37 -17.91 17.71
CA THR A 243 -25.53 -18.19 16.28
C THR A 243 -26.16 -17.03 15.51
N LYS A 244 -26.96 -16.20 16.18
CA LYS A 244 -27.48 -14.95 15.59
C LYS A 244 -26.37 -13.94 15.27
N ASN A 245 -25.36 -13.83 16.15
CA ASN A 245 -24.23 -12.92 15.93
C ASN A 245 -23.33 -13.41 14.79
N ALA A 246 -23.21 -14.73 14.60
CA ALA A 246 -22.40 -15.28 13.50
C ALA A 246 -23.04 -15.05 12.13
N ALA A 247 -24.37 -15.18 12.00
CA ALA A 247 -25.07 -14.87 10.75
C ALA A 247 -25.03 -13.37 10.44
N GLN A 248 -25.21 -12.51 11.46
CA GLN A 248 -25.13 -11.06 11.30
C GLN A 248 -23.70 -10.59 11.00
N ALA A 249 -22.67 -11.21 11.59
CA ALA A 249 -21.27 -10.93 11.28
C ALA A 249 -20.91 -11.32 9.85
N ARG A 250 -21.43 -12.45 9.35
CA ARG A 250 -21.23 -12.87 7.94
C ARG A 250 -21.88 -11.89 6.97
N ALA A 251 -23.13 -11.50 7.22
CA ALA A 251 -23.83 -10.51 6.41
C ALA A 251 -23.13 -9.14 6.42
N ALA A 252 -22.56 -8.74 7.57
CA ALA A 252 -21.78 -7.51 7.67
C ALA A 252 -20.44 -7.59 6.91
N ILE A 253 -19.75 -8.73 6.95
CA ILE A 253 -18.50 -8.95 6.20
C ILE A 253 -18.76 -8.96 4.69
N GLU A 254 -19.83 -9.61 4.25
CA GLU A 254 -20.24 -9.67 2.85
C GLU A 254 -20.65 -8.30 2.31
N ALA A 255 -21.37 -7.50 3.11
CA ALA A 255 -21.72 -6.13 2.74
C ALA A 255 -20.49 -5.21 2.57
N VAL A 256 -19.51 -5.30 3.49
CA VAL A 256 -18.26 -4.52 3.39
C VAL A 256 -17.42 -4.95 2.19
N GLN A 257 -17.39 -6.25 1.88
CA GLN A 257 -16.67 -6.75 0.70
C GLN A 257 -17.33 -6.30 -0.61
N ASN A 258 -18.66 -6.26 -0.67
CA ASN A 258 -19.38 -5.78 -1.84
C ASN A 258 -19.20 -4.26 -2.03
N GLU A 259 -19.12 -3.47 -0.95
CA GLU A 259 -18.83 -2.03 -1.03
C GLU A 259 -17.43 -1.76 -1.59
N ASP A 260 -16.39 -2.47 -1.13
CA ASP A 260 -15.02 -2.35 -1.63
C ASP A 260 -14.88 -2.74 -3.12
N LEU A 261 -15.69 -3.69 -3.61
CA LEU A 261 -15.70 -4.11 -5.01
C LEU A 261 -16.43 -3.11 -5.93
N ALA A 262 -17.47 -2.45 -5.42
CA ALA A 262 -18.22 -1.42 -6.15
C ALA A 262 -17.34 -0.20 -6.48
N ASP A 263 -16.38 0.13 -5.60
CA ASP A 263 -15.45 1.24 -5.80
C ASP A 263 -14.35 0.94 -6.84
N VAL A 264 -13.97 -0.34 -6.99
CA VAL A 264 -12.91 -0.76 -7.93
C VAL A 264 -13.45 -1.03 -9.33
N VAL A 265 -14.65 -1.60 -9.45
CA VAL A 265 -15.24 -2.04 -10.73
C VAL A 265 -16.38 -1.11 -11.19
N GLY A 266 -16.91 -0.27 -10.30
CA GLY A 266 -18.07 0.59 -10.53
C GLY A 266 -19.36 -0.06 -10.06
N ALA A 267 -20.24 0.74 -9.45
CA ALA A 267 -21.51 0.27 -8.85
C ALA A 267 -22.45 -0.42 -9.86
N GLU A 268 -22.36 -0.06 -11.15
CA GLU A 268 -23.18 -0.65 -12.21
C GLU A 268 -22.80 -2.12 -12.51
N ALA A 269 -21.52 -2.47 -12.43
CA ALA A 269 -21.04 -3.83 -12.68
C ALA A 269 -21.35 -4.78 -11.51
N LEU A 270 -21.30 -4.28 -10.27
CA LEU A 270 -21.62 -5.07 -9.08
C LEU A 270 -23.11 -5.37 -8.97
N ALA A 271 -23.97 -4.41 -9.32
CA ALA A 271 -25.42 -4.61 -9.36
C ALA A 271 -25.83 -5.67 -10.41
N VAL A 272 -25.11 -5.77 -11.53
CA VAL A 272 -25.32 -6.82 -12.54
C VAL A 272 -24.91 -8.19 -11.99
N HIS A 273 -23.78 -8.30 -11.29
CA HIS A 273 -23.31 -9.55 -10.69
C HIS A 273 -24.19 -10.04 -9.54
N GLU A 274 -24.70 -9.13 -8.70
CA GLU A 274 -25.68 -9.46 -7.64
C GLU A 274 -27.01 -9.94 -8.25
N ALA A 275 -27.47 -9.31 -9.34
CA ALA A 275 -28.66 -9.74 -10.06
C ALA A 275 -28.49 -11.08 -10.81
N GLU A 276 -27.28 -11.39 -11.29
CA GLU A 276 -26.94 -12.66 -11.94
C GLU A 276 -26.84 -13.81 -10.92
N SER A 277 -26.22 -13.53 -9.78
CA SER A 277 -26.11 -14.47 -8.64
C SER A 277 -27.46 -14.76 -8.00
N ALA A 278 -28.37 -13.77 -7.94
CA ALA A 278 -29.74 -13.95 -7.46
C ALA A 278 -30.65 -14.72 -8.44
N ARG A 279 -30.26 -14.84 -9.72
CA ARG A 279 -31.04 -15.53 -10.76
C ARG A 279 -30.74 -17.01 -10.91
N THR A 280 -29.86 -17.61 -10.12
CA THR A 280 -29.52 -19.03 -10.28
C THR A 280 -30.28 -19.95 -9.31
N PRO A 281 -31.36 -20.62 -9.74
CA PRO A 281 -31.63 -21.99 -9.33
C PRO A 281 -31.08 -22.97 -10.37
N GLU A 282 -30.68 -24.14 -9.87
CA GLU A 282 -30.40 -25.41 -10.56
C GLU A 282 -30.67 -25.52 -12.09
N ALA A 283 -29.61 -25.98 -12.78
CA ALA A 283 -29.61 -26.85 -13.96
C ALA A 283 -30.36 -26.43 -15.25
N ALA A 284 -29.62 -26.14 -16.31
CA ALA A 284 -29.71 -26.82 -17.62
C ALA A 284 -28.82 -26.15 -18.68
N VAL A 285 -28.02 -26.95 -19.39
CA VAL A 285 -27.40 -26.62 -20.68
C VAL A 285 -28.50 -26.73 -21.77
N PRO A 286 -28.62 -25.76 -22.70
CA PRO A 286 -28.33 -26.00 -24.12
C PRO A 286 -27.60 -24.81 -24.78
N GLN A 287 -26.52 -25.03 -25.54
CA GLN A 287 -26.47 -25.19 -27.01
C GLN A 287 -26.97 -23.99 -27.83
N ALA A 288 -25.98 -23.26 -28.38
CA ALA A 288 -25.87 -22.63 -29.71
C ALA A 288 -27.12 -22.22 -30.50
N GLU A 289 -27.17 -20.95 -30.91
CA GLU A 289 -27.35 -20.55 -32.31
C GLU A 289 -26.98 -19.07 -32.53
N ALA A 290 -26.61 -18.75 -33.78
CA ALA A 290 -25.78 -17.63 -34.20
C ALA A 290 -26.56 -16.39 -34.67
N ALA A 291 -25.93 -15.20 -34.59
CA ALA A 291 -25.99 -14.15 -35.63
C ALA A 291 -25.00 -13.01 -35.32
N ALA A 292 -23.93 -12.91 -36.13
CA ALA A 292 -23.20 -11.66 -36.38
C ALA A 292 -23.81 -10.96 -37.63
N PRO A 293 -23.57 -9.66 -37.86
CA PRO A 293 -22.36 -9.24 -38.60
C PRO A 293 -21.71 -7.95 -38.04
N GLU A 294 -20.39 -7.93 -37.89
CA GLU A 294 -19.37 -7.32 -38.80
C GLU A 294 -18.98 -5.88 -38.41
N ALA A 295 -17.75 -5.72 -37.91
CA ALA A 295 -16.80 -4.71 -38.37
C ALA A 295 -15.37 -5.08 -37.90
N GLU A 296 -14.52 -5.29 -38.89
CA GLU A 296 -13.05 -5.41 -38.95
C GLU A 296 -12.26 -4.51 -37.98
N ALA A 297 -11.00 -4.77 -37.58
CA ALA A 297 -10.07 -5.87 -37.72
C ALA A 297 -8.79 -5.49 -36.92
N ALA A 298 -7.93 -6.49 -36.71
CA ALA A 298 -6.49 -6.42 -36.40
C ALA A 298 -6.06 -6.39 -34.92
N THR A 299 -5.74 -7.58 -34.40
CA THR A 299 -4.61 -7.81 -33.48
C THR A 299 -3.44 -8.39 -34.29
N PRO A 300 -2.18 -8.20 -33.86
CA PRO A 300 -1.61 -9.25 -33.02
C PRO A 300 -0.69 -8.77 -31.87
N ASP A 301 -0.56 -9.66 -30.89
CA ASP A 301 0.58 -9.89 -29.99
C ASP A 301 0.90 -8.89 -28.86
N GLU A 302 0.11 -8.97 -27.79
CA GLU A 302 0.60 -8.69 -26.43
C GLU A 302 0.97 -10.00 -25.72
N ALA A 303 2.12 -10.56 -26.08
CA ALA A 303 2.76 -11.62 -25.32
C ALA A 303 4.29 -11.47 -25.38
N SER A 304 4.82 -10.44 -24.71
CA SER A 304 6.16 -10.39 -24.06
C SER A 304 6.74 -8.97 -24.09
N ALA A 305 6.42 -8.15 -23.09
CA ALA A 305 7.17 -6.91 -22.84
C ALA A 305 7.19 -6.53 -21.35
N ALA A 306 7.44 -7.50 -20.47
CA ALA A 306 7.95 -7.18 -19.13
C ALA A 306 9.47 -6.96 -19.25
N GLY A 307 9.89 -5.69 -19.43
CA GLY A 307 11.31 -5.31 -19.29
C GLY A 307 11.91 -4.38 -20.35
N GLN A 308 11.14 -3.52 -21.00
CA GLN A 308 11.75 -2.49 -21.84
C GLN A 308 12.13 -1.26 -21.01
N VAL A 309 13.42 -1.15 -20.68
CA VAL A 309 14.02 0.08 -20.17
C VAL A 309 13.99 1.10 -21.30
N ILE A 310 13.13 2.10 -21.16
CA ILE A 310 13.04 3.22 -22.10
C ILE A 310 14.26 4.12 -21.83
N ASP A 311 15.14 4.24 -22.81
CA ASP A 311 16.30 5.12 -22.72
C ASP A 311 15.85 6.58 -22.94
N LEU A 312 15.78 7.34 -21.86
CA LEU A 312 15.39 8.76 -21.86
C LEU A 312 16.52 9.67 -22.36
N THR A 313 17.72 9.16 -22.62
CA THR A 313 18.85 9.97 -23.12
C THR A 313 18.67 10.43 -24.56
N ALA A 314 17.81 9.78 -25.35
CA ALA A 314 17.52 10.19 -26.72
C ALA A 314 16.48 11.33 -26.83
N HIS A 315 15.77 11.65 -25.74
CA HIS A 315 14.74 12.71 -25.73
C HIS A 315 15.18 13.95 -24.94
N ASP A 316 16.46 14.03 -24.52
CA ASP A 316 17.04 15.19 -23.86
C ASP A 316 17.60 16.20 -24.89
N GLU A 317 16.84 16.43 -25.97
CA GLU A 317 17.07 17.62 -26.81
C GLU A 317 16.43 18.80 -26.08
N THR A 318 17.24 19.46 -25.24
CA THR A 318 16.89 20.75 -24.66
C THR A 318 16.62 21.73 -25.80
N GLU A 319 15.35 21.99 -26.12
CA GLU A 319 15.00 23.15 -26.96
C GLU A 319 15.52 24.40 -26.23
N PRO A 320 16.49 25.14 -26.81
CA PRO A 320 16.96 26.37 -26.19
C PRO A 320 15.81 27.38 -26.21
N ILE A 321 15.24 27.65 -25.03
CA ILE A 321 14.23 28.68 -24.85
C ILE A 321 14.83 30.00 -25.37
N ASP A 322 14.26 30.56 -26.43
CA ASP A 322 14.69 31.83 -27.00
C ASP A 322 14.32 32.99 -26.05
N VAL A 323 15.28 33.32 -25.19
CA VAL A 323 15.19 34.39 -24.20
C VAL A 323 15.02 35.78 -24.84
N ALA A 324 15.26 35.95 -26.14
CA ALA A 324 15.02 37.21 -26.84
C ALA A 324 13.53 37.50 -26.99
N ARG A 325 12.71 36.48 -27.27
CA ARG A 325 11.25 36.62 -27.42
C ARG A 325 10.54 36.90 -26.09
N LEU A 326 11.11 36.43 -24.97
CA LEU A 326 10.60 36.73 -23.63
C LEU A 326 10.88 38.18 -23.19
N ARG A 327 11.97 38.79 -23.67
CA ARG A 327 12.33 40.18 -23.31
C ARG A 327 11.48 41.22 -24.04
N THR A 328 11.00 40.93 -25.25
CA THR A 328 10.13 41.84 -25.99
C THR A 328 8.67 41.84 -25.51
N ALA A 329 8.23 40.79 -24.82
CA ALA A 329 6.88 40.71 -24.23
C ALA A 329 6.75 41.46 -22.89
N ILE A 330 7.87 41.91 -22.30
CA ILE A 330 7.92 42.56 -20.98
C ILE A 330 8.17 44.09 -21.11
N SER A 331 8.45 44.60 -22.33
CA SER A 331 8.61 46.03 -22.59
C SER A 331 7.40 46.61 -23.29
#